data_AF-A0A6N8H6W4-F1
#
_entry.id   AF-A0A6N8H6W4-F1
#
_cell.length_a   1.000
_cell.length_b   1.000
_cell.length_c   1.000
_cell.angle_alpha   90.00
_cell.angle_beta   90.00
_cell.angle_gamma   90.00
#
_symmetry.space_group_name_H-M   'P 1'
#
loop_
_entity.id
_entity.type
_entity.pdbx_description
1 polymer ?
#
loop_
_entity_poly.entity_id
_entity_poly.type
_entity_poly.pdbx_seq_one_letter_code
_entity_poly.pdbx_strand_id
1 'polypeptide(L)'
;MLNFDYYRDHNVFEVKHRIPATADKEIYYPRKFKINLPKNIKDWHISNNTYLFNFENNQFLVIQAGFIDNNIQRAWSFESFDDVDSKRDFYNIMNDFGLSENYIDKKLESKNSNRLTKLYTNSDVNIILFNVKKENYDDFLKNIKTFEYIN
;
A
#
# COMPACT_ATOMS: atom_id res chain seq x y z
N MET A 1 5.45 -15.38 8.01
CA MET A 1 5.96 -14.57 9.13
C MET A 1 6.05 -13.14 8.64
N LEU A 2 5.43 -12.23 9.39
CA LEU A 2 5.56 -10.80 9.22
C LEU A 2 6.60 -10.31 10.23
N ASN A 3 7.48 -9.41 9.83
CA ASN A 3 8.40 -8.74 10.74
C ASN A 3 8.20 -7.22 10.65
N PHE A 4 8.36 -6.56 11.79
CA PHE A 4 8.19 -5.11 11.91
C PHE A 4 9.29 -4.56 12.82
N ASP A 5 10.31 -3.95 12.23
CA ASP A 5 11.44 -3.38 12.95
C ASP A 5 11.32 -1.85 13.04
N TYR A 6 11.69 -1.29 14.19
CA TYR A 6 11.56 0.14 14.47
C TYR A 6 12.95 0.80 14.56
N TYR A 7 13.29 1.63 13.57
CA TYR A 7 14.55 2.40 13.56
C TYR A 7 14.32 3.82 14.10
N ARG A 8 15.33 4.70 14.09
CA ARG A 8 15.14 6.06 14.60
C ARG A 8 14.28 6.93 13.67
N ASP A 9 14.51 6.79 12.37
CA ASP A 9 13.98 7.66 11.31
C ASP A 9 12.92 6.98 10.43
N HIS A 10 12.85 5.65 10.44
CA HIS A 10 11.85 4.88 9.69
C HIS A 10 11.48 3.58 10.42
N ASN A 11 10.51 2.86 9.86
CA ASN A 11 10.17 1.50 10.23
C ASN A 11 10.50 0.58 9.05
N VAL A 12 10.78 -0.70 9.30
CA VAL A 12 10.95 -1.71 8.26
C VAL A 12 9.83 -2.72 8.41
N PHE A 13 9.06 -2.92 7.35
CA PHE A 13 8.02 -3.92 7.26
C PHE A 13 8.44 -5.02 6.29
N GLU A 14 8.36 -6.27 6.74
CA GLU A 14 8.85 -7.41 5.99
C GLU A 14 7.84 -8.57 6.00
N VAL A 15 7.63 -9.17 4.82
CA VAL A 15 6.70 -10.28 4.59
C VAL A 15 7.49 -11.49 4.09
N LYS A 16 7.79 -12.45 4.97
CA LYS A 16 8.62 -13.64 4.64
C LYS A 16 7.84 -14.90 4.31
N HIS A 17 6.66 -15.08 4.90
CA HIS A 17 5.83 -16.26 4.61
C HIS A 17 4.35 -15.94 4.72
N ARG A 18 3.57 -16.43 3.77
CA ARG A 18 2.12 -16.51 3.83
C ARG A 18 1.65 -17.84 3.26
N ILE A 19 0.47 -18.24 3.70
CA ILE A 19 -0.23 -19.42 3.23
C ILE A 19 -0.57 -19.21 1.75
N PRO A 20 -0.24 -20.16 0.86
CA PRO A 20 -0.66 -20.09 -0.54
C PRO A 20 -2.17 -20.00 -0.67
N ALA A 21 -2.65 -19.27 -1.67
CA ALA A 21 -4.06 -19.31 -2.06
C ALA A 21 -4.28 -20.44 -3.07
N THR A 22 -5.47 -21.05 -3.07
CA THR A 22 -5.84 -22.07 -4.05
C THR A 22 -7.14 -21.67 -4.73
N ALA A 23 -7.13 -21.61 -6.05
CA ALA A 23 -8.34 -21.45 -6.87
C ALA A 23 -8.26 -22.41 -8.06
N ASP A 24 -9.36 -23.11 -8.35
CA ASP A 24 -9.48 -24.02 -9.51
C ASP A 24 -8.30 -25.00 -9.73
N LYS A 25 -7.70 -25.48 -8.62
CA LYS A 25 -6.53 -26.38 -8.55
C LYS A 25 -5.17 -25.73 -8.81
N GLU A 26 -5.12 -24.43 -9.05
CA GLU A 26 -3.87 -23.65 -9.09
C GLU A 26 -3.50 -23.14 -7.70
N ILE A 27 -2.20 -23.13 -7.39
CA ILE A 27 -1.66 -22.63 -6.13
C ILE A 27 -0.94 -21.31 -6.39
N TYR A 28 -1.45 -20.23 -5.80
CA TYR A 28 -0.88 -18.89 -5.90
C TYR A 28 -0.08 -18.59 -4.64
N TYR A 29 1.21 -18.29 -4.83
CA TYR A 29 2.10 -17.94 -3.73
C TYR A 29 2.10 -16.44 -3.50
N PRO A 30 1.83 -15.97 -2.28
CA PRO A 30 1.98 -14.57 -1.93
C PRO A 30 3.41 -14.08 -2.13
N ARG A 31 3.53 -12.85 -2.63
CA ARG A 31 4.82 -12.23 -2.87
C ARG A 31 5.46 -11.85 -1.55
N LYS A 32 6.74 -12.19 -1.39
CA LYS A 32 7.56 -11.77 -0.25
C LYS A 32 8.21 -10.45 -0.57
N PHE A 33 8.22 -9.54 0.39
CA PHE A 33 8.82 -8.22 0.19
C PHE A 33 9.27 -7.61 1.50
N LYS A 34 10.09 -6.57 1.37
CA LYS A 34 10.46 -5.65 2.43
C LYS A 34 10.28 -4.22 1.95
N ILE A 35 9.90 -3.33 2.85
CA ILE A 35 9.73 -1.91 2.56
C ILE A 35 9.97 -1.08 3.83
N ASN A 36 10.54 0.11 3.65
CA ASN A 36 10.56 1.12 4.69
C ASN A 36 9.21 1.83 4.77
N LEU A 37 8.76 2.12 5.99
CA LEU A 37 7.57 2.90 6.26
C LEU A 37 7.94 4.15 7.06
N PRO A 38 7.24 5.28 6.84
CA PRO A 38 7.40 6.45 7.70
C PRO A 38 7.12 6.17 9.17
N LYS A 39 7.54 7.10 10.03
CA LYS A 39 7.18 7.08 11.45
C LYS A 39 5.73 7.48 11.69
N ASN A 40 5.29 7.34 12.95
CA ASN A 40 3.97 7.76 13.42
C ASN A 40 2.80 6.98 12.78
N ILE A 41 3.00 5.67 12.61
CA ILE A 41 1.92 4.74 12.29
C ILE A 41 1.02 4.63 13.52
N LYS A 42 -0.26 4.93 13.34
CA LYS A 42 -1.29 4.79 14.39
C LYS A 42 -1.75 3.36 14.53
N ASP A 43 -2.05 2.74 13.40
CA ASP A 43 -2.52 1.37 13.29
C ASP A 43 -2.18 0.83 11.90
N TRP A 44 -2.26 -0.48 11.74
CA TRP A 44 -2.15 -1.14 10.45
C TRP A 44 -2.99 -2.41 10.42
N HIS A 45 -3.44 -2.75 9.22
CA HIS A 45 -4.35 -3.86 8.97
C HIS A 45 -3.86 -4.67 7.77
N ILE A 46 -4.24 -5.94 7.78
CA ILE A 46 -3.98 -6.87 6.68
C ILE A 46 -5.29 -7.56 6.29
N SER A 47 -5.54 -7.61 4.98
CA SER A 47 -6.57 -8.44 4.39
C SER A 47 -6.02 -9.03 3.09
N ASN A 48 -5.98 -10.36 2.98
CA ASN A 48 -5.30 -11.05 1.86
C ASN A 48 -3.91 -10.45 1.63
N ASN A 49 -3.43 -10.31 0.39
CA ASN A 49 -2.12 -9.70 0.09
C ASN A 49 -2.15 -8.16 0.08
N THR A 50 -3.10 -7.56 0.80
CA THR A 50 -3.21 -6.11 0.95
C THR A 50 -2.86 -5.68 2.38
N TYR A 51 -2.09 -4.62 2.49
CA TYR A 51 -1.57 -4.05 3.73
C TYR A 51 -1.96 -2.58 3.79
N LEU A 52 -2.67 -2.18 4.84
CA LEU A 52 -3.11 -0.81 5.07
C LEU A 52 -2.38 -0.26 6.30
N PHE A 53 -1.68 0.86 6.14
CA PHE A 53 -1.03 1.58 7.23
C PHE A 53 -1.70 2.94 7.39
N ASN A 54 -2.21 3.21 8.59
CA ASN A 54 -2.82 4.49 8.95
C ASN A 54 -1.82 5.34 9.75
N PHE A 55 -1.68 6.59 9.35
CA PHE A 55 -0.81 7.56 9.99
C PHE A 55 -1.63 8.71 10.56
N GLU A 56 -0.98 9.57 11.33
CA GLU A 56 -1.65 10.77 11.83
C GLU A 56 -2.28 11.62 10.72
N ASN A 57 -3.35 12.34 11.06
CA ASN A 57 -4.09 13.21 10.15
C ASN A 57 -4.70 12.48 8.94
N ASN A 58 -5.09 11.20 9.15
CA ASN A 58 -5.75 10.33 8.18
C ASN A 58 -4.99 10.21 6.85
N GLN A 59 -3.66 10.06 6.94
CA GLN A 59 -2.82 9.74 5.79
C GLN A 59 -2.68 8.22 5.76
N PHE A 60 -2.80 7.62 4.58
CA PHE A 60 -2.75 6.17 4.42
C PHE A 60 -1.68 5.76 3.43
N LEU A 61 -1.08 4.60 3.70
CA LEU A 61 -0.25 3.88 2.75
C LEU A 61 -0.88 2.50 2.56
N VAL A 62 -1.26 2.17 1.33
CA VAL A 62 -1.79 0.85 0.96
C VAL A 62 -0.78 0.13 0.09
N ILE A 63 -0.50 -1.13 0.38
CA ILE A 63 0.33 -2.01 -0.46
C ILE A 63 -0.54 -3.19 -0.88
N GLN A 64 -0.76 -3.36 -2.18
CA GLN A 64 -1.31 -4.59 -2.75
C GLN A 64 -0.15 -5.37 -3.37
N ALA A 65 0.32 -6.41 -2.69
CA ALA A 65 1.57 -7.08 -3.04
C ALA A 65 1.44 -8.16 -4.14
N GLY A 66 0.28 -8.29 -4.79
CA GLY A 66 0.06 -9.30 -5.84
C GLY A 66 0.37 -10.74 -5.40
N PHE A 67 0.52 -11.63 -6.37
CA PHE A 67 1.05 -12.98 -6.18
C PHE A 67 2.33 -13.15 -7.00
N ILE A 68 3.05 -14.25 -6.77
CA ILE A 68 4.16 -14.64 -7.63
C ILE A 68 3.57 -15.11 -8.96
N ASP A 69 3.56 -14.22 -9.93
CA ASP A 69 3.38 -14.51 -11.34
C ASP A 69 4.70 -14.12 -12.02
N ASN A 70 5.30 -15.06 -12.76
CA ASN A 70 6.51 -14.97 -13.57
C ASN A 70 7.51 -13.87 -13.14
N ASN A 71 8.73 -14.23 -12.68
CA ASN A 71 9.81 -13.37 -12.12
C ASN A 71 10.28 -12.11 -12.92
N ILE A 72 9.48 -11.61 -13.85
CA ILE A 72 9.64 -10.38 -14.60
C ILE A 72 9.46 -9.20 -13.65
N GLN A 73 10.58 -8.67 -13.17
CA GLN A 73 10.61 -7.41 -12.46
C GLN A 73 10.35 -6.27 -13.45
N ARG A 74 9.14 -5.70 -13.42
CA ARG A 74 8.80 -4.51 -14.22
C ARG A 74 9.34 -3.24 -13.55
N ALA A 75 9.58 -2.22 -14.38
CA ALA A 75 9.98 -0.91 -13.90
C ALA A 75 8.84 -0.26 -13.10
N TRP A 76 9.20 0.43 -12.03
CA TRP A 76 8.25 1.19 -11.25
C TRP A 76 7.91 2.53 -11.92
N SER A 77 6.63 2.90 -11.90
CA SER A 77 6.10 4.14 -12.46
C SER A 77 5.12 4.81 -11.49
N PHE A 78 4.91 6.12 -11.69
CA PHE A 78 3.77 6.81 -11.11
C PHE A 78 2.62 6.79 -12.10
N GLU A 79 1.45 6.38 -11.62
CA GLU A 79 0.22 6.37 -12.40
C GLU A 79 -0.81 7.33 -11.79
N SER A 80 -1.76 7.75 -12.63
CA SER A 80 -2.84 8.61 -12.18
C SER A 80 -3.79 7.83 -11.30
N PHE A 81 -3.94 8.25 -10.04
CA PHE A 81 -4.96 7.70 -9.16
C PHE A 81 -6.38 8.17 -9.57
N ASP A 82 -6.49 9.21 -10.39
CA ASP A 82 -7.79 9.73 -10.83
C ASP A 82 -8.48 8.88 -11.90
N ASP A 83 -7.83 7.83 -12.36
CA ASP A 83 -8.47 6.84 -13.22
C ASP A 83 -9.63 6.12 -12.50
N VAL A 84 -10.73 5.88 -13.23
CA VAL A 84 -11.98 5.33 -12.66
C VAL A 84 -11.76 3.94 -12.09
N ASP A 85 -10.97 3.10 -12.75
CA ASP A 85 -10.72 1.74 -12.29
C ASP A 85 -9.83 1.75 -11.05
N SER A 86 -8.79 2.60 -11.04
CA SER A 86 -7.91 2.78 -9.86
C SER A 86 -8.68 3.24 -8.62
N LYS A 87 -9.62 4.18 -8.77
CA LYS A 87 -10.48 4.62 -7.68
C LYS A 87 -11.39 3.50 -7.20
N ARG A 88 -12.08 2.82 -8.11
CA ARG A 88 -12.99 1.72 -7.76
C ARG A 88 -12.26 0.63 -6.98
N ASP A 89 -11.08 0.22 -7.45
CA ASP A 89 -10.29 -0.81 -6.80
C ASP A 89 -9.82 -0.35 -5.41
N PHE A 90 -9.42 0.91 -5.26
CA PHE A 90 -9.11 1.49 -3.95
C PHE A 90 -10.31 1.47 -3.00
N TYR A 91 -11.50 1.89 -3.44
CA TYR A 91 -12.70 1.85 -2.60
C TYR A 91 -13.04 0.43 -2.16
N ASN A 92 -12.91 -0.56 -3.05
CA ASN A 92 -13.10 -1.97 -2.71
C ASN A 92 -12.14 -2.42 -1.61
N ILE A 93 -10.84 -2.10 -1.75
CA ILE A 93 -9.84 -2.39 -0.70
C ILE A 93 -10.23 -1.76 0.62
N MET A 94 -10.58 -0.48 0.62
CA MET A 94 -10.88 0.24 1.84
C MET A 94 -12.15 -0.31 2.51
N ASN A 95 -13.12 -0.76 1.72
CA ASN A 95 -14.30 -1.44 2.22
C ASN A 95 -13.97 -2.80 2.86
N ASP A 96 -12.99 -3.55 2.33
CA ASP A 96 -12.48 -4.78 2.98
C ASP A 96 -11.87 -4.49 4.36
N PHE A 97 -11.42 -3.25 4.60
CA PHE A 97 -10.96 -2.76 5.90
C PHE A 97 -12.06 -2.08 6.72
N GLY A 98 -13.33 -2.16 6.31
CA GLY A 98 -14.48 -1.57 7.00
C GLY A 98 -14.61 -0.05 6.84
N LEU A 99 -13.88 0.55 5.89
CA LEU A 99 -13.95 1.99 5.61
C LEU A 99 -14.91 2.24 4.44
N SER A 100 -16.13 2.68 4.76
CA SER A 100 -17.15 3.01 3.75
C SER A 100 -16.71 4.12 2.79
N GLU A 101 -17.17 4.05 1.54
CA GLU A 101 -17.00 5.09 0.51
C GLU A 101 -17.42 6.49 1.02
N ASN A 102 -18.57 6.56 1.69
CA ASN A 102 -19.04 7.80 2.32
C ASN A 102 -18.04 8.41 3.32
N TYR A 103 -17.31 7.58 4.07
CA TYR A 103 -16.27 8.06 4.99
C TYR A 103 -15.06 8.61 4.22
N ILE A 104 -14.66 7.91 3.16
CA ILE A 104 -13.52 8.29 2.33
C ILE A 104 -13.81 9.62 1.61
N ASP A 105 -14.97 9.74 0.96
CA ASP A 105 -15.34 10.93 0.20
C ASP A 105 -15.51 12.15 1.11
N LYS A 106 -16.20 11.98 2.25
CA LYS A 106 -16.53 13.11 3.13
C LYS A 106 -15.38 13.54 4.03
N LYS A 107 -14.52 12.61 4.48
CA LYS A 107 -13.45 12.92 5.45
C LYS A 107 -12.05 12.95 4.85
N LEU A 108 -11.82 12.32 3.71
CA LEU A 108 -10.48 12.15 3.15
C LEU A 108 -10.32 12.85 1.80
N GLU A 109 -11.33 12.85 0.93
CA GLU A 109 -11.30 13.59 -0.35
C GLU A 109 -11.79 15.04 -0.28
N SER A 110 -12.20 15.55 0.90
CA SER A 110 -12.61 16.95 1.02
C SER A 110 -11.50 17.84 0.43
N LYS A 111 -11.82 18.58 -0.64
CA LYS A 111 -10.94 19.31 -1.58
C LYS A 111 -9.86 20.19 -0.91
N ASN A 112 -8.90 19.56 -0.26
CA ASN A 112 -7.79 20.21 0.41
C ASN A 112 -6.62 20.22 -0.55
N SER A 113 -6.35 21.38 -1.14
CA SER A 113 -5.24 21.58 -2.08
C SER A 113 -3.87 21.27 -1.49
N ASN A 114 -3.76 21.02 -0.17
CA ASN A 114 -2.53 20.62 0.51
C ASN A 114 -2.37 19.10 0.73
N ARG A 115 -3.22 18.28 0.09
CA ARG A 115 -3.15 16.82 0.16
C ARG A 115 -2.85 16.23 -1.22
N LEU A 116 -2.14 15.11 -1.23
CA LEU A 116 -1.74 14.37 -2.42
C LEU A 116 -2.17 12.92 -2.28
N THR A 117 -2.72 12.39 -3.38
CA THR A 117 -2.93 10.96 -3.57
C THR A 117 -2.15 10.52 -4.82
N LYS A 118 -1.37 9.45 -4.70
CA LYS A 118 -0.49 8.93 -5.76
C LYS A 118 -0.46 7.41 -5.75
N LEU A 119 -0.49 6.82 -6.94
CA LEU A 119 -0.24 5.40 -7.18
C LEU A 119 1.19 5.23 -7.69
N TYR A 120 1.97 4.40 -6.99
CA TYR A 120 3.30 3.95 -7.39
C TYR A 120 3.22 2.44 -7.62
N THR A 121 3.51 2.00 -8.85
CA THR A 121 3.25 0.61 -9.24
C THR A 121 4.33 0.08 -10.18
N ASN A 122 4.47 -1.24 -10.22
CA ASN A 122 5.18 -1.95 -11.28
C ASN A 122 4.27 -2.99 -11.95
N SER A 123 2.97 -2.74 -11.97
CA SER A 123 1.89 -3.63 -12.44
C SER A 123 1.65 -4.89 -11.61
N ASP A 124 2.67 -5.43 -10.92
CA ASP A 124 2.49 -6.56 -9.99
C ASP A 124 2.13 -6.10 -8.57
N VAL A 125 2.69 -4.95 -8.17
CA VAL A 125 2.51 -4.37 -6.85
C VAL A 125 2.01 -2.95 -7.00
N ASN A 126 0.91 -2.64 -6.31
CA ASN A 126 0.41 -1.27 -6.19
C ASN A 126 0.72 -0.73 -4.80
N ILE A 127 1.37 0.43 -4.74
CA ILE A 127 1.57 1.21 -3.52
C ILE A 127 0.80 2.53 -3.66
N ILE A 128 -0.22 2.70 -2.84
CA ILE A 128 -1.10 3.88 -2.86
C ILE A 128 -0.74 4.75 -1.67
N LEU A 129 -0.28 5.96 -1.96
CA LEU A 129 -0.18 7.05 -0.99
C LEU A 129 -1.51 7.81 -1.05
N PHE A 130 -2.32 7.73 0.01
CA PHE A 130 -3.65 8.33 0.01
C PHE A 130 -3.77 9.43 1.07
N ASN A 131 -4.28 10.60 0.64
CA ASN A 131 -4.50 11.77 1.49
C ASN A 131 -3.24 12.24 2.26
N VAL A 132 -2.07 12.07 1.66
CA VAL A 132 -0.78 12.45 2.26
C VAL A 132 -0.63 13.98 2.22
N LYS A 133 -0.20 14.59 3.33
CA LYS A 133 0.12 16.03 3.37
C LYS A 133 1.27 16.34 2.42
N LYS A 134 1.19 17.45 1.68
CA LYS A 134 2.29 17.86 0.77
C LYS A 134 3.62 17.94 1.51
N GLU A 135 3.64 18.49 2.73
CA GLU A 135 4.87 18.57 3.53
C GLU A 135 5.48 17.22 3.94
N ASN A 136 4.67 16.14 3.95
CA ASN A 136 5.14 14.79 4.29
C ASN A 136 5.45 13.95 3.05
N TYR A 137 5.05 14.41 1.87
CA TYR A 137 5.03 13.59 0.66
C TYR A 137 6.42 13.06 0.29
N ASP A 138 7.45 13.89 0.37
CA ASP A 138 8.81 13.49 0.01
C ASP A 138 9.37 12.39 0.94
N ASP A 139 9.00 12.42 2.23
CA ASP A 139 9.38 11.37 3.18
C ASP A 139 8.65 10.05 2.88
N PHE A 140 7.34 10.10 2.64
CA PHE A 140 6.58 8.93 2.19
C PHE A 140 7.16 8.35 0.91
N LEU A 141 7.45 9.22 -0.07
CA LEU A 141 8.02 8.86 -1.36
C LEU A 141 9.38 8.17 -1.21
N LYS A 142 10.27 8.72 -0.38
CA LYS A 142 11.57 8.12 -0.07
C LYS A 142 11.41 6.71 0.51
N ASN A 143 10.47 6.53 1.43
CA ASN A 143 10.21 5.25 2.10
C ASN A 143 9.64 4.21 1.13
N ILE A 144 8.61 4.55 0.34
CA ILE A 144 8.00 3.56 -0.58
C ILE A 144 8.94 3.08 -1.68
N LYS A 145 9.90 3.92 -2.11
CA LYS A 145 10.91 3.56 -3.12
C LYS A 145 11.92 2.52 -2.63
N THR A 146 11.91 2.17 -1.35
CA THR A 146 12.74 1.09 -0.80
C THR A 146 12.12 -0.28 -0.95
N PHE A 147 10.92 -0.38 -1.56
CA PHE A 147 10.26 -1.66 -1.78
C PHE A 147 11.18 -2.61 -2.55
N GLU A 148 11.44 -3.76 -1.96
CA GLU A 148 12.27 -4.81 -2.54
C GLU A 148 11.58 -6.17 -2.39
N TYR A 149 11.65 -6.99 -3.44
CA TYR A 149 11.32 -8.40 -3.33
C TYR A 149 12.40 -9.11 -2.52
N ILE A 150 12.00 -10.05 -1.67
CA ILE A 150 12.92 -10.86 -0.87
C ILE A 150 12.69 -12.34 -1.15
N ASN A 151 13.75 -13.14 -1.03
CA ASN A 151 13.73 -14.58 -1.35
C ASN A 151 13.14 -15.44 -0.22
#